data_AF-A0AA48QYB3-F1
#
_entry.id   AF-A0AA48QYB3-F1
#
_cell.length_a   1.000
_cell.length_b   1.000
_cell.length_c   1.000
_cell.angle_alpha   90.00
_cell.angle_beta   90.00
_cell.angle_gamma   90.00
#
_symmetry.space_group_name_H-M   'P 1'
#
loop_
_entity.id
_entity.type
_entity.pdbx_description
1 polymer ?
#
loop_
_entity_poly.entity_id
_entity_poly.type
_entity_poly.pdbx_seq_one_letter_code
_entity_poly.pdbx_strand_id
1 'polypeptide(L)'
;MAVDPNAPELPKTRMQSTFSTGRQIFIFSFYIFYLAANIAFLGMVSDQLHKYGNVWTHYPDGRWYHSLGLGLFIGIFFTMVGLAHAFLNHPILMFCHFAGATMSGIVAGLFTATPFGHGRQCSNPVDSFPAKYQPFIGECRKITAITALAWTMFGLNTLALFYLAADGFNCVRNHTSIYAPWEPPAKIKDEESETEHHH
;
A
#
# COMPACT_ATOMS: atom_id res chain seq x y z
N MET A 1 -22.06 3.88 -39.86
CA MET A 1 -20.92 4.78 -40.15
C MET A 1 -19.65 3.99 -39.84
N ALA A 2 -18.89 3.63 -40.87
CA ALA A 2 -17.59 3.00 -40.69
C ALA A 2 -16.63 4.06 -40.14
N VAL A 3 -15.95 3.75 -39.03
CA VAL A 3 -14.89 4.59 -38.47
C VAL A 3 -13.71 4.50 -39.43
N ASP A 4 -13.25 5.64 -39.94
CA ASP A 4 -12.07 5.73 -40.80
C ASP A 4 -10.84 5.21 -40.02
N PRO A 5 -10.20 4.11 -40.46
CA PRO A 5 -9.04 3.55 -39.77
C PRO A 5 -7.82 4.47 -39.75
N ASN A 6 -7.83 5.57 -40.52
CA ASN A 6 -6.77 6.56 -40.58
C ASN A 6 -7.14 7.89 -39.90
N ALA A 7 -8.30 7.97 -39.23
CA ALA A 7 -8.62 9.17 -38.47
C ALA A 7 -7.59 9.36 -37.35
N PRO A 8 -6.97 10.57 -37.22
CA PRO A 8 -6.04 10.83 -36.13
C PRO A 8 -6.78 10.64 -34.81
N GLU A 9 -6.34 9.67 -34.00
CA GLU A 9 -6.89 9.49 -32.66
C GLU A 9 -6.72 10.81 -31.89
N LEU A 10 -7.84 11.42 -31.49
CA LEU A 10 -7.81 12.60 -30.64
C LEU A 10 -6.95 12.28 -29.41
N PRO A 11 -6.01 13.16 -29.01
CA PRO A 11 -5.16 12.90 -27.86
C PRO A 11 -6.05 12.69 -26.64
N LYS A 12 -6.12 11.46 -26.15
CA LYS A 12 -6.86 11.14 -24.93
C LYS A 12 -6.28 11.99 -23.82
N THR A 13 -7.12 12.78 -23.16
CA THR A 13 -6.68 13.54 -22.00
C THR A 13 -6.09 12.58 -20.96
N ARG A 14 -5.10 13.01 -20.18
CA ARG A 14 -4.42 12.15 -19.19
C ARG A 14 -5.42 11.40 -18.30
N MET A 15 -6.51 12.07 -17.91
CA MET A 15 -7.60 11.53 -17.12
C MET A 15 -8.40 10.43 -17.85
N GLN A 16 -8.70 10.61 -19.14
CA GLN A 16 -9.33 9.57 -19.97
C GLN A 16 -8.40 8.36 -20.16
N SER A 17 -7.08 8.55 -20.18
CA SER A 17 -6.12 7.45 -20.24
C SER A 17 -6.01 6.68 -18.91
N THR A 18 -6.15 7.35 -17.77
CA THR A 18 -6.06 6.74 -16.42
C THR A 18 -7.26 5.84 -16.10
N PHE A 19 -8.43 6.08 -16.70
CA PHE A 19 -9.63 5.28 -16.48
C PHE A 19 -10.04 4.46 -17.72
N SER A 20 -9.09 4.22 -18.62
CA SER A 20 -9.37 3.57 -19.91
C SER A 20 -9.54 2.05 -19.80
N THR A 21 -8.97 1.43 -18.76
CA THR A 21 -8.99 -0.02 -18.59
C THR A 21 -9.42 -0.43 -17.18
N GLY A 22 -10.05 -1.61 -17.05
CA GLY A 22 -10.42 -2.18 -15.75
C GLY A 22 -9.22 -2.34 -14.81
N ARG A 23 -8.02 -2.63 -15.35
CA ARG A 23 -6.76 -2.69 -14.60
C ARG A 23 -6.45 -1.35 -13.92
N GLN A 24 -6.50 -0.24 -14.66
CA GLN A 24 -6.17 1.06 -14.09
C GLN A 24 -7.22 1.53 -13.06
N ILE A 25 -8.52 1.25 -13.31
CA ILE A 25 -9.59 1.50 -12.36
C ILE A 25 -9.33 0.74 -11.05
N PHE A 26 -9.02 -0.56 -11.15
CA PHE A 26 -8.71 -1.38 -9.98
C PHE A 26 -7.54 -0.82 -9.17
N ILE A 27 -6.44 -0.45 -9.84
CA ILE A 27 -5.25 0.10 -9.18
C ILE A 27 -5.57 1.43 -8.51
N PHE A 28 -6.29 2.32 -9.19
CA PHE A 28 -6.68 3.61 -8.62
C PHE A 28 -7.58 3.44 -7.40
N SER A 29 -8.60 2.56 -7.47
CA SER A 29 -9.46 2.23 -6.33
C SER A 29 -8.68 1.62 -5.16
N PHE A 30 -7.71 0.75 -5.46
CA PHE A 30 -6.81 0.19 -4.45
C PHE A 30 -6.04 1.29 -3.72
N TYR A 31 -5.44 2.25 -4.44
CA TYR A 31 -4.69 3.34 -3.81
C TYR A 31 -5.56 4.32 -3.02
N ILE A 32 -6.83 4.53 -3.41
CA ILE A 32 -7.79 5.29 -2.59
C ILE A 32 -8.02 4.57 -1.26
N PHE A 33 -8.34 3.27 -1.30
CA PHE A 33 -8.56 2.49 -0.08
C PHE A 33 -7.30 2.43 0.79
N TYR A 34 -6.14 2.24 0.16
CA TYR A 34 -4.83 2.26 0.79
C TYR A 34 -4.57 3.57 1.54
N LEU A 35 -4.82 4.72 0.90
CA LEU A 35 -4.68 6.02 1.52
C LEU A 35 -5.65 6.23 2.67
N ALA A 36 -6.92 5.83 2.52
CA ALA A 36 -7.92 5.94 3.58
C ALA A 36 -7.52 5.14 4.83
N ALA A 37 -7.09 3.88 4.65
CA ALA A 37 -6.59 3.05 5.74
C ALA A 37 -5.33 3.65 6.38
N ASN A 38 -4.40 4.16 5.57
CA ASN A 38 -3.18 4.77 6.04
C ASN A 38 -3.41 6.07 6.84
N ILE A 39 -4.32 6.94 6.39
CA ILE A 39 -4.63 8.19 7.10
C ILE A 39 -5.26 7.88 8.46
N ALA A 40 -6.13 6.88 8.54
CA ALA A 40 -6.68 6.41 9.81
C ALA A 40 -5.57 5.88 10.75
N PHE A 41 -4.62 5.11 10.21
CA PHE A 41 -3.46 4.60 10.95
C PHE A 41 -2.56 5.72 11.47
N LEU A 42 -2.17 6.63 10.57
CA LEU A 42 -1.34 7.79 10.87
C LEU A 42 -2.00 8.70 11.93
N GLY A 43 -3.31 8.92 11.82
CA GLY A 43 -4.07 9.71 12.80
C GLY A 43 -4.04 9.10 14.20
N MET A 44 -4.24 7.79 14.33
CA MET A 44 -4.21 7.13 15.64
C MET A 44 -2.81 7.05 16.25
N VAL A 45 -1.78 6.79 15.43
CA VAL A 45 -0.39 6.80 15.91
C VAL A 45 0.03 8.20 16.34
N SER A 46 -0.33 9.22 15.55
CA SER A 46 -0.06 10.63 15.87
C SER A 46 -0.71 11.06 17.17
N ASP A 47 -1.98 10.68 17.40
CA ASP A 47 -2.67 10.94 18.67
C ASP A 47 -1.92 10.38 19.89
N GLN A 48 -1.41 9.14 19.80
CA GLN A 48 -0.63 8.55 20.89
C GLN A 48 0.68 9.30 21.14
N LEU A 49 1.39 9.68 20.07
CA LEU A 49 2.65 10.41 20.18
C LEU A 49 2.44 11.84 20.72
N HIS A 50 1.36 12.52 20.35
CA HIS A 50 1.02 13.83 20.92
C HIS A 50 0.60 13.74 22.39
N LYS A 51 -0.12 12.68 22.77
CA LYS A 51 -0.57 12.49 24.16
C LYS A 51 0.59 12.24 25.12
N TYR A 52 1.52 11.36 24.75
CA TYR A 52 2.61 10.93 25.63
C TYR A 52 3.94 11.65 25.33
N GLY A 53 4.03 12.40 24.24
CA GLY A 53 5.20 13.18 23.85
C GLY A 53 6.39 12.34 23.39
N ASN A 54 7.53 13.00 23.20
CA ASN A 54 8.75 12.42 22.64
C ASN A 54 9.74 11.94 23.74
N VAL A 55 9.21 11.35 24.82
CA VAL A 55 10.01 10.88 25.96
C VAL A 55 9.70 9.41 26.21
N TRP A 56 10.74 8.58 26.13
CA TRP A 56 10.63 7.13 26.28
C TRP A 56 9.96 6.66 27.57
N THR A 57 10.24 7.33 28.69
CA THR A 57 9.74 6.95 30.02
C THR A 57 8.24 7.15 30.19
N HIS A 58 7.57 7.83 29.25
CA HIS A 58 6.12 7.99 29.22
C HIS A 58 5.39 6.79 28.58
N TYR A 59 6.13 5.79 28.10
CA TYR A 59 5.59 4.57 27.49
C TYR A 59 5.88 3.34 28.35
N PRO A 60 5.12 2.24 28.21
CA PRO A 60 5.30 1.03 29.04
C PRO A 60 6.72 0.45 28.94
N ASP A 61 7.25 0.49 27.73
CA ASP A 61 8.58 0.06 27.41
C ASP A 61 9.01 0.70 26.11
N GLY A 62 10.21 0.32 25.72
CA GLY A 62 10.83 0.86 24.57
C GLY A 62 10.38 0.45 23.20
N ARG A 63 10.00 -0.81 23.14
CA ARG A 63 9.53 -1.41 21.91
C ARG A 63 8.25 -0.69 21.51
N TRP A 64 7.41 -0.35 22.48
CA TRP A 64 6.22 0.46 22.27
C TRP A 64 6.52 1.83 21.65
N TYR A 65 7.40 2.63 22.27
CA TYR A 65 7.75 3.95 21.77
C TYR A 65 8.34 3.91 20.35
N HIS A 66 9.31 3.01 20.12
CA HIS A 66 9.89 2.85 18.79
C HIS A 66 8.90 2.29 17.77
N SER A 67 7.92 1.48 18.18
CA SER A 67 6.85 1.00 17.29
C SER A 67 5.92 2.13 16.88
N LEU A 68 5.57 3.05 17.79
CA LEU A 68 4.82 4.26 17.44
C LEU A 68 5.63 5.17 16.51
N GLY A 69 6.92 5.38 16.79
CA GLY A 69 7.81 6.16 15.94
C GLY A 69 7.94 5.56 14.53
N LEU A 70 8.13 4.25 14.43
CA LEU A 70 8.13 3.53 13.15
C LEU A 70 6.77 3.64 12.46
N GLY A 71 5.67 3.52 13.21
CA GLY A 71 4.30 3.73 12.74
C GLY A 71 4.10 5.12 12.11
N LEU A 72 4.62 6.16 12.76
CA LEU A 72 4.56 7.53 12.23
C LEU A 72 5.35 7.64 10.92
N PHE A 73 6.59 7.14 10.91
CA PHE A 73 7.45 7.15 9.73
C PHE A 73 6.80 6.44 8.54
N ILE A 74 6.29 5.22 8.75
CA ILE A 74 5.63 4.48 7.67
C ILE A 74 4.34 5.15 7.23
N GLY A 75 3.57 5.78 8.14
CA GLY A 75 2.36 6.49 7.79
C GLY A 75 2.62 7.68 6.85
N ILE A 76 3.71 8.42 7.10
CA ILE A 76 4.17 9.49 6.20
C ILE A 76 4.66 8.90 4.87
N PHE A 77 5.49 7.85 4.92
CA PHE A 77 5.99 7.15 3.74
C PHE A 77 4.85 6.64 2.85
N PHE A 78 3.84 6.01 3.41
CA PHE A 78 2.66 5.52 2.70
C PHE A 78 1.80 6.63 2.12
N THR A 79 1.73 7.78 2.79
CA THR A 79 1.06 8.96 2.23
C THR A 79 1.80 9.44 0.98
N MET A 80 3.14 9.52 1.04
CA MET A 80 3.94 9.90 -0.12
C MET A 80 3.79 8.90 -1.28
N VAL A 81 3.91 7.59 -1.01
CA VAL A 81 3.72 6.54 -2.02
C VAL A 81 2.31 6.59 -2.59
N GLY A 82 1.28 6.70 -1.75
CA GLY A 82 -0.11 6.74 -2.18
C GLY A 82 -0.45 7.98 -3.01
N LEU A 83 0.18 9.14 -2.76
CA LEU A 83 0.00 10.34 -3.59
C LEU A 83 0.84 10.27 -4.89
N ALA A 84 2.05 9.72 -4.81
CA ALA A 84 2.99 9.68 -5.92
C ALA A 84 2.84 8.46 -6.83
N HIS A 85 1.99 7.47 -6.50
CA HIS A 85 1.92 6.20 -7.22
C HIS A 85 1.71 6.33 -8.74
N ALA A 86 1.03 7.38 -9.21
CA ALA A 86 0.84 7.64 -10.63
C ALA A 86 2.09 8.15 -11.37
N PHE A 87 3.12 8.58 -10.64
CA PHE A 87 4.38 9.11 -11.14
C PHE A 87 5.56 8.16 -10.94
N LEU A 88 5.37 7.10 -10.15
CA LEU A 88 6.42 6.14 -9.85
C LEU A 88 6.44 5.04 -10.91
N ASN A 89 7.65 4.65 -11.29
CA ASN A 89 7.86 3.50 -12.16
C ASN A 89 7.59 2.21 -11.40
N HIS A 90 7.24 1.17 -12.15
CA HIS A 90 6.88 -0.15 -11.62
C HIS A 90 7.87 -0.73 -10.59
N PRO A 91 9.20 -0.79 -10.84
CA PRO A 91 10.14 -1.38 -9.88
C PRO A 91 10.27 -0.58 -8.59
N ILE A 92 10.14 0.75 -8.67
CA ILE A 92 10.18 1.61 -7.48
C ILE A 92 8.97 1.33 -6.60
N LEU A 93 7.78 1.16 -7.20
CA LEU A 93 6.58 0.81 -6.45
C LEU A 93 6.65 -0.57 -5.81
N MET A 94 7.22 -1.56 -6.51
CA MET A 94 7.49 -2.88 -5.91
C MET A 94 8.40 -2.76 -4.68
N PHE A 95 9.50 -2.01 -4.81
CA PHE A 95 10.40 -1.77 -3.67
C PHE A 95 9.69 -1.05 -2.51
N CYS A 96 8.90 -0.02 -2.81
CA CYS A 96 8.12 0.71 -1.81
C CYS A 96 7.15 -0.21 -1.06
N HIS A 97 6.44 -1.10 -1.76
CA HIS A 97 5.52 -2.05 -1.13
C HIS A 97 6.25 -3.17 -0.36
N PHE A 98 7.42 -3.62 -0.83
CA PHE A 98 8.24 -4.56 -0.06
C PHE A 98 8.73 -3.95 1.26
N ALA A 99 9.31 -2.74 1.20
CA ALA A 99 9.74 -2.01 2.38
C ALA A 99 8.55 -1.72 3.31
N GLY A 100 7.43 -1.29 2.72
CA GLY A 100 6.18 -1.05 3.41
C GLY A 100 5.64 -2.25 4.16
N ALA A 101 5.54 -3.40 3.50
CA ALA A 101 5.12 -4.66 4.11
C ALA A 101 6.03 -5.00 5.29
N THR A 102 7.34 -4.97 5.09
CA THR A 102 8.31 -5.31 6.15
C THR A 102 8.12 -4.42 7.39
N MET A 103 8.06 -3.10 7.20
CA MET A 103 7.93 -2.16 8.32
C MET A 103 6.55 -2.25 9.00
N SER A 104 5.46 -2.34 8.24
CA SER A 104 4.11 -2.55 8.79
C SER A 104 3.99 -3.86 9.55
N GLY A 105 4.58 -4.94 9.03
CA GLY A 105 4.60 -6.25 9.68
C GLY A 105 5.35 -6.21 11.01
N ILE A 106 6.47 -5.47 11.09
CA ILE A 106 7.20 -5.25 12.34
C ILE A 106 6.33 -4.50 13.37
N VAL A 107 5.71 -3.38 12.97
CA VAL A 107 4.82 -2.61 13.85
C VAL A 107 3.66 -3.48 14.34
N ALA A 108 3.00 -4.19 13.42
CA ALA A 108 1.89 -5.08 13.74
C ALA A 108 2.30 -6.20 14.70
N GLY A 109 3.43 -6.86 14.43
CA GLY A 109 3.95 -7.93 15.28
C GLY A 109 4.32 -7.45 16.67
N LEU A 110 4.96 -6.29 16.78
CA LEU A 110 5.33 -5.73 18.08
C LEU A 110 4.12 -5.34 18.93
N PHE A 111 3.10 -4.69 18.34
CA PHE A 111 1.88 -4.39 19.08
C PHE A 111 1.04 -5.63 19.39
N THR A 112 1.07 -6.65 18.52
CA THR A 112 0.42 -7.95 18.78
C THR A 112 1.01 -8.63 20.01
N ALA A 113 2.33 -8.48 20.23
CA ALA A 113 3.02 -9.02 21.41
C ALA A 113 2.70 -8.28 22.72
N THR A 114 1.97 -7.16 22.67
CA THR A 114 1.52 -6.45 23.86
C THR A 114 0.24 -7.06 24.42
N PRO A 115 -0.09 -6.82 25.71
CA PRO A 115 -1.37 -7.26 26.29
C PRO A 115 -2.62 -6.66 25.65
N PHE A 116 -2.47 -5.70 24.72
CA PHE A 116 -3.60 -5.09 24.00
C PHE A 116 -3.72 -5.60 22.56
N GLY A 117 -2.75 -6.36 22.07
CA GLY A 117 -2.64 -6.73 20.65
C GLY A 117 -3.78 -7.60 20.11
N HIS A 118 -4.51 -8.28 20.99
CA HIS A 118 -5.52 -9.27 20.60
C HIS A 118 -6.97 -8.76 20.75
N GLY A 119 -7.18 -7.53 21.24
CA GLY A 119 -8.50 -6.88 21.38
C GLY A 119 -9.48 -7.50 22.39
N ARG A 120 -9.30 -8.77 22.74
CA ARG A 120 -10.17 -9.53 23.67
C ARG A 120 -10.01 -9.14 25.13
N GLN A 121 -8.95 -8.40 25.46
CA GLN A 121 -8.56 -8.12 26.84
C GLN A 121 -9.01 -6.73 27.30
N CYS A 122 -9.54 -5.86 26.43
CA CYS A 122 -9.86 -4.46 26.78
C CYS A 122 -10.94 -4.26 27.85
N SER A 123 -11.69 -5.30 28.20
CA SER A 123 -12.70 -5.27 29.28
C SER A 123 -12.21 -5.94 30.56
N ASN A 124 -10.97 -6.43 30.60
CA ASN A 124 -10.42 -7.06 31.79
C ASN A 124 -10.11 -6.03 32.89
N PRO A 125 -10.16 -6.43 34.17
CA PRO A 125 -9.81 -5.54 35.28
C PRO A 125 -8.32 -5.15 35.23
N VAL A 126 -8.00 -3.98 35.80
CA VAL A 126 -6.65 -3.39 35.78
C VAL A 126 -5.58 -4.34 36.30
N ASP A 127 -5.89 -5.05 37.37
CA ASP A 127 -4.95 -5.94 38.06
C ASP A 127 -4.58 -7.19 37.23
N SER A 128 -5.34 -7.49 36.17
CA SER A 128 -5.01 -8.58 35.25
C SER A 128 -3.88 -8.24 34.27
N PHE A 129 -3.50 -6.97 34.16
CA PHE A 129 -2.44 -6.50 33.28
C PHE A 129 -1.11 -6.34 34.01
N PRO A 130 0.04 -6.55 33.33
CA PRO A 130 1.34 -6.25 33.90
C PRO A 130 1.44 -4.78 34.32
N ALA A 131 2.05 -4.50 35.47
CA ALA A 131 2.11 -3.16 36.09
C ALA A 131 2.51 -2.04 35.12
N LYS A 132 3.48 -2.28 34.23
CA LYS A 132 3.92 -1.28 33.23
C LYS A 132 2.85 -0.87 32.21
N TYR A 133 1.86 -1.71 31.94
CA TYR A 133 0.77 -1.44 30.98
C TYR A 133 -0.51 -0.94 31.65
N GLN A 134 -0.64 -1.06 32.98
CA GLN A 134 -1.84 -0.63 33.71
C GLN A 134 -2.25 0.83 33.46
N PRO A 135 -1.32 1.81 33.38
CA PRO A 135 -1.68 3.20 33.08
C PRO A 135 -2.29 3.41 31.69
N PHE A 136 -2.16 2.44 30.78
CA PHE A 136 -2.54 2.54 29.37
C PHE A 136 -3.82 1.75 29.04
N ILE A 137 -4.48 1.15 30.03
CA ILE A 137 -5.67 0.32 29.81
C ILE A 137 -6.81 1.10 29.14
N GLY A 138 -6.97 2.39 29.48
CA GLY A 138 -7.94 3.28 28.83
C GLY A 138 -7.73 3.41 27.31
N GLU A 139 -6.51 3.14 26.82
CA GLU A 139 -6.15 3.19 25.41
C GLU A 139 -6.25 1.83 24.72
N CYS A 140 -6.65 0.75 25.42
CA CYS A 140 -6.62 -0.61 24.87
C CYS A 140 -7.31 -0.74 23.51
N ARG A 141 -8.50 -0.14 23.35
CA ARG A 141 -9.25 -0.16 22.08
C ARG A 141 -8.50 0.54 20.96
N LYS A 142 -7.83 1.64 21.27
CA LYS A 142 -7.05 2.42 20.29
C LYS A 142 -5.81 1.67 19.87
N ILE A 143 -5.08 1.07 20.80
CA ILE A 143 -3.90 0.24 20.49
C ILE A 143 -4.30 -1.00 19.69
N THR A 144 -5.43 -1.63 20.03
CA THR A 144 -6.00 -2.71 19.21
C THR A 144 -6.27 -2.24 17.78
N ALA A 145 -6.88 -1.05 17.62
CA ALA A 145 -7.16 -0.49 16.30
C ALA A 145 -5.87 -0.16 15.52
N ILE A 146 -4.85 0.40 16.17
CA ILE A 146 -3.52 0.60 15.58
C ILE A 146 -2.92 -0.73 15.12
N THR A 147 -3.00 -1.77 15.94
CA THR A 147 -2.51 -3.13 15.61
C THR A 147 -3.24 -3.70 14.39
N ALA A 148 -4.57 -3.59 14.36
CA ALA A 148 -5.39 -4.07 13.25
C ALA A 148 -5.11 -3.32 11.94
N LEU A 149 -4.93 -1.99 12.01
CA LEU A 149 -4.55 -1.21 10.84
C LEU A 149 -3.11 -1.50 10.39
N ALA A 150 -2.17 -1.74 11.31
CA ALA A 150 -0.82 -2.16 10.94
C ALA A 150 -0.83 -3.51 10.19
N TRP A 151 -1.62 -4.49 10.66
CA TRP A 151 -1.84 -5.75 9.94
C TRP A 151 -2.53 -5.55 8.58
N THR A 152 -3.51 -4.64 8.53
CA THR A 152 -4.18 -4.26 7.27
C THR A 152 -3.17 -3.70 6.27
N MET A 153 -2.32 -2.76 6.71
CA MET A 153 -1.29 -2.17 5.85
C MET A 153 -0.24 -3.19 5.43
N PHE A 154 0.14 -4.13 6.31
CA PHE A 154 0.98 -5.28 5.93
C PHE A 154 0.33 -6.10 4.81
N GLY A 155 -0.95 -6.47 4.97
CA GLY A 155 -1.69 -7.24 3.97
C GLY A 155 -1.82 -6.50 2.64
N LEU A 156 -2.19 -5.23 2.66
CA LEU A 156 -2.31 -4.40 1.46
C LEU A 156 -0.98 -4.25 0.72
N ASN A 157 0.12 -3.99 1.44
CA ASN A 157 1.44 -3.91 0.83
C ASN A 157 1.90 -5.26 0.25
N THR A 158 1.60 -6.36 0.94
CA THR A 158 1.92 -7.71 0.46
C THR A 158 1.15 -8.05 -0.81
N LEU A 159 -0.16 -7.78 -0.83
CA LEU A 159 -1.01 -7.98 -2.01
C LEU A 159 -0.54 -7.10 -3.19
N ALA A 160 -0.23 -5.83 -2.93
CA ALA A 160 0.29 -4.93 -3.96
C ALA A 160 1.64 -5.41 -4.51
N LEU A 161 2.55 -5.86 -3.65
CA LEU A 161 3.85 -6.38 -4.08
C LEU A 161 3.69 -7.56 -5.04
N PHE A 162 2.88 -8.56 -4.67
CA PHE A 162 2.68 -9.74 -5.52
C PHE A 162 1.89 -9.42 -6.79
N TYR A 163 0.91 -8.51 -6.71
CA TYR A 163 0.18 -8.05 -7.88
C TYR A 163 1.11 -7.34 -8.87
N LEU A 164 1.96 -6.42 -8.38
CA LEU A 164 2.95 -5.73 -9.21
C LEU A 164 4.00 -6.70 -9.75
N ALA A 165 4.46 -7.67 -8.97
CA ALA A 165 5.36 -8.70 -9.48
C ALA A 165 4.71 -9.48 -10.64
N ALA A 166 3.48 -9.96 -10.46
CA ALA A 166 2.75 -10.66 -11.52
C ALA A 166 2.54 -9.79 -12.76
N ASP A 167 2.21 -8.51 -12.58
CA ASP A 167 2.01 -7.56 -13.67
C ASP A 167 3.32 -7.22 -14.42
N GLY A 168 4.43 -7.08 -13.69
CA GLY A 168 5.73 -6.70 -14.25
C GLY A 168 6.51 -7.87 -14.88
N PHE A 169 6.33 -9.09 -14.37
CA PHE A 169 7.02 -10.29 -14.91
C PHE A 169 6.21 -11.04 -15.97
N ASN A 170 5.02 -10.56 -16.35
CA ASN A 170 4.28 -11.12 -17.48
C ASN A 170 5.06 -10.85 -18.79
N CYS A 171 5.74 -11.86 -19.33
CA CYS A 171 6.63 -11.81 -20.50
C CYS A 171 6.01 -11.29 -21.81
N VAL A 172 4.69 -11.02 -21.81
CA VAL A 172 3.94 -10.53 -22.97
C VAL A 172 3.92 -9.00 -23.03
N ARG A 173 4.19 -8.30 -21.92
CA ARG A 173 3.91 -6.86 -21.78
C ARG A 173 4.97 -6.17 -20.90
N ASN A 174 5.84 -5.36 -21.50
CA ASN A 174 6.83 -4.55 -20.78
C ASN A 174 6.24 -3.17 -20.43
N HIS A 175 5.52 -3.09 -19.31
CA HIS A 175 4.96 -1.82 -18.84
C HIS A 175 5.95 -1.12 -17.91
N THR A 176 6.58 -0.04 -18.38
CA THR A 176 7.45 0.80 -17.54
C THR A 176 6.66 1.63 -16.53
N SER A 177 5.40 1.94 -16.85
CA SER A 177 4.46 2.69 -16.02
C SER A 177 3.17 1.93 -15.76
N ILE A 178 2.66 2.03 -14.53
CA ILE A 178 1.41 1.41 -14.12
C ILE A 178 0.21 1.95 -14.89
N TYR A 179 0.23 3.22 -15.28
CA TYR A 179 -0.87 3.84 -16.02
C TYR A 179 -0.59 3.97 -17.52
N ALA A 180 0.36 3.19 -18.06
CA ALA A 180 0.65 3.18 -19.49
C ALA A 180 -0.66 2.94 -20.31
N PRO A 181 -0.90 3.71 -21.39
CA PRO A 181 -2.01 3.46 -22.30
C PRO A 181 -1.93 2.04 -22.86
N TRP A 182 -3.09 1.44 -23.14
CA TRP A 182 -3.10 0.15 -23.82
C TRP A 182 -2.60 0.31 -25.25
N GLU A 183 -1.47 -0.32 -25.57
CA GLU A 183 -1.01 -0.49 -26.94
C GLU A 183 -1.35 -1.91 -27.40
N PRO A 184 -1.95 -2.08 -28.60
CA PRO A 184 -2.13 -3.41 -29.17
C PRO A 184 -0.76 -4.09 -29.32
N PRO A 185 -0.66 -5.41 -29.11
CA PRO A 185 0.59 -6.11 -29.37
C PRO A 185 1.04 -5.81 -30.80
N ALA A 186 2.32 -5.48 -30.98
CA ALA A 186 2.89 -5.26 -32.31
C ALA A 186 2.51 -6.46 -33.17
N LYS A 187 1.84 -6.22 -34.30
CA LYS A 187 1.59 -7.29 -35.27
C LYS A 187 2.96 -7.89 -35.59
N ILE A 188 3.13 -9.18 -35.34
CA ILE A 188 4.24 -9.93 -35.89
C ILE A 188 4.12 -9.68 -37.39
N LYS A 189 5.11 -8.97 -37.97
CA LYS A 189 5.15 -8.85 -39.43
C LYS A 189 5.35 -10.26 -39.92
N ASP A 190 4.36 -10.81 -40.59
CA ASP A 190 4.48 -12.05 -41.33
C ASP A 190 5.43 -11.76 -42.51
N GLU A 191 6.75 -11.71 -42.25
CA GLU A 191 7.80 -11.51 -43.26
C GLU A 191 8.00 -12.76 -44.14
N GLU A 192 7.18 -13.80 -43.99
CA GLU A 192 7.41 -15.12 -44.59
C GLU A 192 6.35 -15.54 -45.63
N SER A 193 5.66 -14.60 -46.30
CA SER A 193 4.75 -14.96 -47.42
C SER A 193 5.04 -14.30 -48.77
N GLU A 194 6.05 -13.42 -48.89
CA GLU A 194 6.38 -12.77 -50.17
C GLU A 194 7.53 -13.44 -50.95
N THR A 195 8.23 -14.44 -50.40
CA THR A 195 9.34 -15.11 -51.09
C THR A 195 8.97 -16.36 -51.88
N GLU A 196 7.74 -16.88 -51.80
CA GLU A 196 7.35 -18.13 -52.50
C GLU A 196 6.61 -17.95 -53.83
N HIS A 197 6.34 -16.72 -54.29
CA HIS A 197 5.64 -16.47 -55.57
C HIS A 197 6.54 -16.02 -56.73
N HIS A 198 7.85 -16.15 -56.60
CA HIS A 198 8.81 -15.87 -57.67
C HIS A 198 9.73 -17.07 -57.97
N HIS A 199 9.16 -18.22 -58.35
CA HIS A 199 9.89 -19.25 -59.09
C HIS A 199 8.97 -20.02 -60.04
#